data_AF-A0A151RCD0-F1
#
_entry.id   AF-A0A151RCD0-F1
#
_cell.length_a   1.000
_cell.length_b   1.000
_cell.length_c   1.000
_cell.angle_alpha   90.00
_cell.angle_beta   90.00
_cell.angle_gamma   90.00
#
_symmetry.space_group_name_H-M   'P 1'
#
loop_
_entity.id
_entity.type
_entity.pdbx_description
1 polymer ?
#
loop_
_entity_poly.entity_id
_entity_poly.type
_entity_poly.pdbx_seq_one_letter_code
_entity_poly.pdbx_strand_id
1 'polypeptide(L)' 'MDQKSRDRGKWSYNWEGSFVIERLYSNNAYLIKEINSRNTSKVINGKYLKKFHESSMY' A
#
# COMPACT_ATOMS: atom_id res chain seq x y z
N MET A 1 -9.25 -6.38 -2.19
CA MET A 1 -8.94 -6.69 -0.78
C MET A 1 -8.32 -8.07 -0.78
N ASP A 2 -6.99 -8.16 -0.63
CA ASP A 2 -6.28 -9.44 -0.68
C ASP A 2 -6.78 -10.38 0.41
N GLN A 3 -7.35 -11.51 0.00
CA GLN A 3 -7.86 -12.56 0.88
C GLN A 3 -6.65 -13.17 1.62
N LYS A 4 -6.45 -12.84 2.91
CA LYS A 4 -5.44 -13.52 3.74
C LYS A 4 -5.74 -15.02 3.72
N SER A 5 -4.87 -15.80 3.07
CA SER A 5 -4.96 -17.26 3.12
C SER A 5 -4.76 -17.72 4.56
N ARG A 6 -5.73 -18.47 5.08
CA ARG A 6 -5.68 -19.02 6.44
C ARG A 6 -4.50 -19.97 6.64
N ASP A 7 -3.95 -20.50 5.55
CA ASP A 7 -2.87 -21.49 5.53
C ASP A 7 -1.52 -20.95 5.98
N ARG A 8 -1.31 -19.62 5.97
CA ARG A 8 0.00 -19.01 6.29
C ARG A 8 0.02 -18.11 7.52
N GLY A 9 -1.04 -18.03 8.32
CA GLY A 9 -1.04 -17.43 9.67
C GLY A 9 -0.06 -16.27 9.91
N LYS A 10 0.97 -16.50 10.76
CA LYS A 10 2.03 -15.52 11.11
C LYS A 10 2.89 -15.06 9.93
N TRP A 11 2.93 -15.83 8.85
CA TRP A 11 3.68 -15.56 7.63
C TRP A 11 2.86 -14.84 6.56
N SER A 12 1.58 -14.56 6.82
CA SER A 12 0.77 -13.75 5.92
C SER A 12 1.20 -12.28 5.98
N TYR A 13 1.34 -11.66 4.82
CA TYR A 13 1.70 -10.25 4.71
C TYR A 13 0.68 -9.35 5.43
N ASN A 14 1.17 -8.32 6.12
CA ASN A 14 0.34 -7.33 6.82
C ASN A 14 0.15 -6.02 6.03
N TRP A 15 0.36 -6.06 4.71
CA TRP A 15 0.12 -4.92 3.84
C TRP A 15 -1.39 -4.64 3.76
N GLU A 16 -1.78 -3.37 3.96
CA GLU A 16 -3.20 -2.94 3.94
C GLU A 16 -3.78 -2.95 2.51
N GLY A 17 -2.92 -2.82 1.49
CA GLY A 17 -3.30 -2.93 0.09
C GLY A 17 -2.48 -2.01 -0.82
N SER A 18 -2.97 -1.80 -2.04
CA SER A 18 -2.39 -0.89 -3.02
C SER A 18 -2.89 0.54 -2.84
N PHE A 19 -1.96 1.49 -2.81
CA PHE A 19 -2.24 2.92 -2.67
C PHE A 19 -1.57 3.70 -3.79
N VAL A 20 -2.13 4.86 -4.11
CA VAL A 20 -1.54 5.85 -5.01
C VAL A 20 -0.96 6.99 -4.20
N ILE A 21 0.22 7.46 -4.59
CA ILE A 21 0.85 8.64 -3.97
C ILE A 21 0.20 9.88 -4.56
N GLU A 22 -0.45 10.68 -3.73
CA GLU A 22 -1.08 11.95 -4.10
C GLU A 22 -0.08 13.11 -4.00
N ARG A 23 0.80 13.09 -3.00
CA ARG A 23 1.83 14.13 -2.80
C ARG A 23 3.09 13.58 -2.16
N LEU A 24 4.24 14.10 -2.59
CA LEU A 24 5.53 13.90 -1.94
C LEU A 24 5.83 15.06 -0.98
N TYR A 25 6.32 14.72 0.20
CA TYR A 25 6.87 15.68 1.16
C TYR A 25 8.38 15.48 1.31
N SER A 26 9.02 16.45 1.98
CA SER A 26 10.39 16.29 2.44
C SER A 26 10.51 15.17 3.48
N ASN A 27 11.72 14.64 3.66
CA ASN A 27 12.04 13.62 4.67
C ASN A 27 11.27 12.29 4.52
N ASN A 28 11.11 11.82 3.27
CA ASN A 28 10.52 10.50 2.97
C ASN A 28 9.09 10.34 3.49
N ALA A 29 8.30 11.42 3.51
CA ALA A 29 6.88 11.38 3.86
C ALA A 29 6.02 11.53 2.59
N TYR A 30 4.90 10.82 2.56
CA TYR A 30 4.02 10.72 1.40
C TYR A 30 2.58 10.86 1.83
N LEU A 31 1.79 11.63 1.08
CA LEU A 31 0.34 11.57 1.14
C LEU A 31 -0.09 10.44 0.22
N ILE A 32 -0.68 9.39 0.80
CA ILE A 32 -1.24 8.27 0.05
C ILE A 32 -2.75 8.34 0.04
N LYS A 33 -3.34 7.89 -1.06
CA LYS A 33 -4.77 7.76 -1.26
C LYS A 33 -5.09 6.34 -1.71
N GLU A 34 -6.18 5.80 -1.18
CA GLU A 34 -6.66 4.49 -1.57
C GLU A 34 -7.31 4.55 -2.97
N ILE A 35 -7.04 3.55 -3.81
CA ILE A 35 -7.50 3.54 -5.21
C ILE A 35 -9.03 3.49 -5.30
N ASN A 36 -9.67 2.73 -4.40
CA ASN A 36 -11.12 2.47 -4.44
C ASN A 36 -11.94 3.36 -3.49
N SER A 37 -11.29 4.13 -2.63
CA SER A 37 -11.96 5.00 -1.66
C SER A 37 -11.66 6.45 -1.98
N ARG A 38 -12.70 7.23 -2.30
CA ARG A 38 -12.54 8.61 -2.76
C ARG A 38 -12.04 9.57 -1.68
N ASN A 39 -12.16 9.22 -0.40
CA ASN A 39 -12.08 10.19 0.70
C ASN A 39 -11.06 9.87 1.81
N THR A 40 -10.32 8.77 1.72
CA THR A 40 -9.32 8.40 2.74
C THR A 40 -7.91 8.66 2.24
N SER A 41 -7.40 9.86 2.53
CA SER A 41 -5.98 10.19 2.40
C SER A 41 -5.28 10.04 3.75
N LYS A 42 -4.06 9.52 3.74
CA LYS A 42 -3.22 9.32 4.94
C LYS A 42 -1.81 9.79 4.66
N VAL A 43 -1.16 10.40 5.65
CA VAL A 43 0.28 10.71 5.57
C VAL A 43 1.06 9.54 6.15
N ILE A 44 2.04 9.02 5.40
CA ILE A 44 2.85 7.87 5.81
C ILE A 44 4.33 8.09 5.47
N ASN A 45 5.21 7.46 6.24
CA ASN A 45 6.64 7.43 5.92
C ASN A 45 6.93 6.35 4.87
N GLY A 46 7.79 6.66 3.90
CA GLY A 46 8.20 5.76 2.83
C GLY A 46 8.88 4.49 3.30
N LYS A 47 9.43 4.45 4.53
CA LYS A 47 9.98 3.22 5.13
C LYS A 47 8.92 2.12 5.30
N TYR A 48 7.64 2.50 5.32
CA TYR A 48 6.50 1.60 5.40
C TYR A 48 5.81 1.40 4.05
N LEU A 49 6.38 1.89 2.95
CA LEU A 49 5.84 1.69 1.61
C LEU A 49 6.73 0.73 0.83
N LYS A 50 6.10 -0.09 -0.02
CA LYS A 50 6.79 -0.92 -1.00
C LYS A 50 6.34 -0.49 -2.38
N LYS A 51 7.29 -0.37 -3.32
CA LYS A 51 6.96 -0.08 -4.72
C LYS A 51 6.06 -1.20 -5.25
N PHE A 52 4.92 -0.81 -5.82
CA PHE A 52 4.06 -1.75 -6.52
C PHE A 52 4.78 -2.17 -7.80
N HIS A 53 4.96 -3.48 -7.97
CA HIS A 53 5.44 -4.07 -9.21
C HIS A 53 4.25 -4.76 -9.84
N GLU A 54 3.80 -4.21 -10.97
CA GLU A 54 2.84 -4.91 -11.79
C GLU A 54 3.54 -6.17 -12.31
N SER A 55 3.07 -7.32 -11.87
CA SER A 55 3.45 -8.57 -12.51
C SER A 55 2.83 -8.50 -13.89
N SER A 56 3.64 -8.22 -14.92
CA SER A 56 3.28 -8.46 -16.31
C SER A 56 3.03 -9.96 -16.43
N MET A 57 1.78 -10.35 -16.19
CA MET A 57 1.28 -11.68 -16.48
C MET A 57 0.68 -11.59 -17.88
N TYR A 58 1.46 -12.05 -18.86
CA TYR A 58 0.93 -12.70 -20.05
C TYR A 58 0.23 -14.01 -19.65
#